data_AF-A0AA39N7C6-F1
#
_entry.id   AF-A0AA39N7C6-F1
#
_cell.length_a   1.000
_cell.length_b   1.000
_cell.length_c   1.000
_cell.angle_alpha   90.00
_cell.angle_beta   90.00
_cell.angle_gamma   90.00
#
_symmetry.space_group_name_H-M   'P 1'
#
loop_
_entity.id
_entity.type
_entity.pdbx_description
1 polymer ?
#
loop_
_entity_poly.entity_id
_entity_poly.type
_entity_poly.pdbx_seq_one_letter_code
_entity_poly.pdbx_strand_id
1 'polypeptide(L)'
;GHDFPSSLPLPPSRPPSDRVLLPVQETVHYSLSGDASDNEWFNLTSAGFGYAHLGPDSRLFMVGMFHELHCLRVLNFAFGHSHMAMMDHSHHCLNYLRQMALCSADVTLEPGDFTERNFEGSRTGAVHVCRDWSALYDVMEENWAQWGDVVGDDTNARAAASL
;
A
#
# COMPACT_ATOMS: atom_id res chain seq x y z
N GLY A 1 -13.53 -23.53 -11.12
CA GLY A 1 -12.54 -22.46 -11.36
C GLY A 1 -13.08 -21.21 -10.72
N HIS A 2 -12.22 -20.37 -10.15
CA HIS A 2 -12.66 -19.08 -9.63
C HIS A 2 -13.00 -18.14 -10.79
N ASP A 3 -14.05 -17.36 -10.64
CA ASP A 3 -14.62 -16.38 -11.57
C ASP A 3 -13.87 -15.04 -11.57
N PHE A 4 -12.71 -14.97 -10.90
CA PHE A 4 -11.89 -13.79 -10.74
C PHE A 4 -10.40 -14.09 -10.97
N PRO A 5 -9.61 -13.13 -11.47
CA PRO A 5 -8.17 -13.29 -11.62
C PRO A 5 -7.47 -13.28 -10.26
N SER A 6 -6.37 -14.04 -10.13
CA SER A 6 -5.54 -14.05 -8.91
C SER A 6 -4.66 -12.82 -8.74
N SER A 7 -4.62 -11.92 -9.74
CA SER A 7 -3.85 -10.69 -9.75
C SER A 7 -4.65 -9.59 -10.43
N LEU A 8 -4.49 -8.35 -9.97
CA LEU A 8 -5.10 -7.19 -10.63
C LEU A 8 -4.59 -7.09 -12.08
N PRO A 9 -5.48 -7.06 -13.09
CA PRO A 9 -5.06 -6.87 -14.47
C PRO A 9 -4.42 -5.49 -14.66
N LEU A 10 -3.20 -5.46 -15.17
CA LEU A 10 -2.51 -4.21 -15.54
C LEU A 10 -2.65 -3.94 -17.05
N PRO A 11 -2.68 -2.68 -17.48
CA PRO A 11 -2.77 -2.34 -18.89
C PRO A 11 -1.50 -2.77 -19.64
N PRO A 12 -1.60 -3.14 -20.93
CA PRO A 12 -0.45 -3.54 -21.73
C PRO A 12 0.66 -2.47 -21.84
N SER A 13 0.31 -1.19 -21.64
CA SER A 13 1.25 -0.06 -21.63
C SER A 13 2.13 0.01 -20.37
N ARG A 14 1.74 -0.68 -19.29
CA ARG A 14 2.50 -0.80 -18.04
C ARG A 14 2.44 -2.24 -17.52
N PRO A 15 3.11 -3.19 -18.20
CA PRO A 15 3.03 -4.59 -17.84
C PRO A 15 3.66 -4.88 -16.46
N PRO A 16 3.29 -6.00 -15.79
CA PRO A 16 3.88 -6.40 -14.51
C PRO A 16 5.39 -6.63 -14.53
N SER A 17 6.00 -6.71 -15.72
CA SER A 17 7.44 -6.82 -15.94
C SER A 17 8.19 -5.49 -15.81
N ASP A 18 7.50 -4.36 -15.83
CA ASP A 18 8.13 -3.05 -15.70
C ASP A 18 8.78 -2.90 -14.32
N ARG A 19 9.93 -2.22 -14.31
CA ARG A 19 10.78 -2.06 -13.14
C ARG A 19 11.19 -0.62 -12.95
N VAL A 20 11.35 -0.23 -11.70
CA VAL A 20 11.86 1.08 -11.28
C VAL A 20 12.95 0.91 -10.24
N LEU A 21 13.85 1.89 -10.15
CA LEU A 21 14.85 1.96 -9.09
C LEU A 21 14.28 2.73 -7.91
N LEU A 22 14.36 2.15 -6.71
CA LEU A 22 13.96 2.80 -5.47
C LEU A 22 15.19 2.97 -4.57
N PRO A 23 15.78 4.19 -4.48
CA PRO A 23 16.75 4.48 -3.46
C PRO A 23 16.05 4.58 -2.09
N VAL A 24 16.48 3.75 -1.13
CA VAL A 24 16.03 3.89 0.26
C VAL A 24 16.60 5.18 0.83
N GLN A 25 15.77 5.96 1.50
CA GLN A 25 16.19 7.24 2.07
C GLN A 25 15.42 7.57 3.34
N GLU A 26 16.07 8.32 4.22
CA GLU A 26 15.40 8.92 5.38
C GLU A 26 14.42 10.00 4.90
N THR A 27 13.28 10.10 5.57
CA THR A 27 12.15 10.93 5.15
C THR A 27 11.80 11.99 6.19
N VAL A 28 11.41 13.17 5.72
CA VAL A 28 10.75 14.21 6.55
C VAL A 28 9.22 14.07 6.56
N HIS A 29 8.68 13.24 5.66
CA HIS A 29 7.28 12.81 5.61
C HIS A 29 7.06 11.55 6.45
N TYR A 30 5.80 11.21 6.68
CA TYR A 30 5.34 10.05 7.45
C TYR A 30 5.75 10.13 8.91
N SER A 31 5.50 11.30 9.52
CA SER A 31 5.72 11.52 10.95
C SER A 31 4.97 10.47 11.80
N LEU A 32 5.46 10.18 13.01
CA LEU A 32 4.84 9.18 13.89
C LEU A 32 3.60 9.70 14.63
N SER A 33 3.42 11.02 14.70
CA SER A 33 2.38 11.66 15.50
C SER A 33 2.08 13.08 15.01
N GLY A 34 0.93 13.63 15.41
CA GLY A 34 0.48 14.98 15.08
C GLY A 34 -0.50 15.01 13.91
N ASP A 35 -1.26 16.11 13.76
CA ASP A 35 -2.39 16.19 12.82
C ASP A 35 -2.02 15.94 11.35
N ALA A 36 -0.79 16.25 10.95
CA ALA A 36 -0.29 15.96 9.61
C ALA A 36 0.00 14.47 9.36
N SER A 37 0.31 13.71 10.43
CA SER A 37 0.66 12.28 10.35
C SER A 37 -0.46 11.48 9.71
N ASP A 38 -1.66 11.55 10.29
CA ASP A 38 -2.80 10.73 9.86
C ASP A 38 -3.13 10.93 8.39
N ASN A 39 -3.04 12.18 7.90
CA ASN A 39 -3.27 12.52 6.51
C ASN A 39 -2.19 11.93 5.59
N GLU A 40 -0.91 12.05 5.94
CA GLU A 40 0.17 11.48 5.13
C GLU A 40 0.07 9.95 5.04
N TRP A 41 -0.18 9.27 6.16
CA TRP A 41 -0.34 7.81 6.17
C TRP A 41 -1.64 7.36 5.50
N PHE A 42 -2.72 8.12 5.60
CA PHE A 42 -3.98 7.85 4.89
C PHE A 42 -3.79 7.95 3.37
N ASN A 43 -3.07 8.97 2.90
CA ASN A 43 -2.83 9.22 1.48
C ASN A 43 -1.85 8.24 0.82
N LEU A 44 -1.33 7.24 1.55
CA LEU A 44 -0.62 6.11 0.95
C LEU A 44 -1.54 5.21 0.12
N THR A 45 -2.84 5.21 0.41
CA THR A 45 -3.80 4.38 -0.33
C THR A 45 -4.09 4.92 -1.74
N SER A 46 -4.80 4.14 -2.55
CA SER A 46 -5.28 4.56 -3.87
C SER A 46 -6.69 5.14 -3.81
N ALA A 47 -7.19 5.64 -4.94
CA ALA A 47 -8.62 5.71 -5.17
C ALA A 47 -9.30 4.39 -4.80
N GLY A 48 -10.51 4.47 -4.23
CA GLY A 48 -11.22 3.32 -3.69
C GLY A 48 -10.55 2.67 -2.47
N PHE A 49 -9.66 3.37 -1.76
CA PHE A 49 -9.04 2.91 -0.51
C PHE A 49 -8.24 1.60 -0.64
N GLY A 50 -7.76 1.29 -1.84
CA GLY A 50 -7.03 0.05 -2.15
C GLY A 50 -7.94 -1.14 -2.50
N TYR A 51 -9.25 -0.93 -2.55
CA TYR A 51 -10.23 -1.92 -2.98
C TYR A 51 -10.47 -1.84 -4.50
N ALA A 52 -10.25 -2.95 -5.18
CA ALA A 52 -10.60 -3.12 -6.59
C ALA A 52 -11.98 -3.75 -6.73
N HIS A 53 -12.80 -3.21 -7.63
CA HIS A 53 -14.08 -3.77 -8.05
C HIS A 53 -13.92 -4.55 -9.36
N LEU A 54 -14.10 -5.86 -9.33
CA LEU A 54 -13.86 -6.73 -10.49
C LEU A 54 -15.08 -7.60 -10.83
N GLY A 55 -15.19 -7.92 -12.12
CA GLY A 55 -16.24 -8.78 -12.66
C GLY A 55 -17.58 -8.06 -12.84
N PRO A 56 -18.58 -8.74 -13.41
CA PRO A 56 -19.88 -8.15 -13.73
C PRO A 56 -20.66 -7.69 -12.49
N ASP A 57 -20.41 -8.31 -11.33
CA ASP A 57 -21.07 -7.97 -10.07
C ASP A 57 -20.27 -6.98 -9.21
N SER A 58 -19.21 -6.36 -9.76
CA SER A 58 -18.38 -5.37 -9.06
C SER A 58 -17.88 -5.84 -7.69
N ARG A 59 -17.45 -7.11 -7.60
CA ARG A 59 -16.96 -7.71 -6.36
C ARG A 59 -15.74 -6.96 -5.85
N LEU A 60 -15.72 -6.72 -4.53
CA LEU A 60 -14.62 -6.07 -3.81
C LEU A 60 -13.46 -7.04 -3.59
N PHE A 61 -12.25 -6.57 -3.90
CA PHE A 61 -10.98 -7.26 -3.64
C PHE A 61 -9.98 -6.28 -3.07
N MET A 62 -9.22 -6.66 -2.05
CA MET A 62 -8.10 -5.85 -1.57
C MET A 62 -6.82 -6.20 -2.34
N VAL A 63 -6.17 -5.20 -2.92
CA VAL A 63 -4.89 -5.37 -3.61
C VAL A 63 -3.76 -5.48 -2.58
N GLY A 64 -2.89 -6.48 -2.73
CA GLY A 64 -1.86 -6.79 -1.73
C GLY A 64 -0.97 -5.62 -1.33
N MET A 65 -0.47 -4.83 -2.30
CA MET A 65 0.36 -3.66 -2.01
C MET A 65 -0.37 -2.63 -1.13
N PHE A 66 -1.64 -2.32 -1.45
CA PHE A 66 -2.42 -1.37 -0.64
C PHE A 66 -2.78 -1.96 0.74
N HIS A 67 -2.87 -3.29 0.88
CA HIS A 67 -2.99 -3.94 2.18
C HIS A 67 -1.71 -3.76 3.02
N GLU A 68 -0.53 -3.88 2.42
CA GLU A 68 0.75 -3.60 3.10
C GLU A 68 0.81 -2.14 3.57
N LEU A 69 0.41 -1.18 2.73
CA LEU A 69 0.36 0.24 3.08
C LEU A 69 -0.68 0.55 4.17
N HIS A 70 -1.86 -0.09 4.13
CA HIS A 70 -2.85 -0.03 5.20
C HIS A 70 -2.26 -0.54 6.53
N CYS A 71 -1.54 -1.66 6.50
CA CYS A 71 -0.87 -2.20 7.69
C CYS A 71 0.13 -1.20 8.28
N LEU A 72 0.90 -0.49 7.45
CA LEU A 72 1.82 0.56 7.93
C LEU A 72 1.08 1.70 8.63
N ARG A 73 -0.05 2.15 8.08
CA ARG A 73 -0.91 3.16 8.72
C ARG A 73 -1.48 2.66 10.05
N VAL A 74 -1.93 1.42 10.13
CA VAL A 74 -2.42 0.82 11.39
C VAL A 74 -1.32 0.77 12.45
N LEU A 75 -0.08 0.46 12.06
CA LEU A 75 1.06 0.50 12.97
C LEU A 75 1.40 1.94 13.40
N ASN A 76 1.26 2.93 12.51
CA ASN A 76 1.40 4.34 12.88
C ASN A 76 0.42 4.75 13.99
N PHE A 77 -0.83 4.28 13.92
CA PHE A 77 -1.84 4.53 14.95
C PHE A 77 -1.47 4.01 16.35
N ALA A 78 -0.55 3.03 16.45
CA ALA A 78 -0.05 2.54 17.74
C ALA A 78 0.74 3.61 18.51
N PHE A 79 1.34 4.58 17.81
CA PHE A 79 2.08 5.69 18.42
C PHE A 79 1.16 6.81 18.96
N GLY A 80 -0.09 6.87 18.48
CA GLY A 80 -1.10 7.85 18.90
C GLY A 80 -2.20 7.31 19.83
N HIS A 81 -2.10 6.06 20.29
CA HIS A 81 -3.14 5.37 21.07
C HIS A 81 -4.53 5.29 20.39
N SER A 82 -4.56 5.17 19.06
CA SER A 82 -5.82 5.02 18.33
C SER A 82 -6.38 3.60 18.47
N HIS A 83 -7.72 3.50 18.52
CA HIS A 83 -8.46 2.25 18.59
C HIS A 83 -8.26 1.34 17.36
N MET A 84 -7.74 1.87 16.24
CA MET A 84 -7.42 1.03 15.08
C MET A 84 -6.19 0.16 15.30
N ALA A 85 -5.30 0.54 16.23
CA ALA A 85 -4.10 -0.20 16.60
C ALA A 85 -4.33 -1.23 17.73
N MET A 86 -5.54 -1.81 17.81
CA MET A 86 -5.82 -2.92 18.74
C MET A 86 -4.79 -4.05 18.56
N MET A 87 -4.51 -4.76 19.66
CA MET A 87 -3.48 -5.81 19.68
C MET A 87 -3.66 -6.86 18.58
N ASP A 88 -4.89 -7.33 18.37
CA ASP A 88 -5.17 -8.35 17.35
C ASP A 88 -4.95 -7.83 15.92
N HIS A 89 -5.32 -6.57 15.65
CA HIS A 89 -5.13 -5.95 14.35
C HIS A 89 -3.64 -5.70 14.08
N SER A 90 -2.91 -5.15 15.06
CA SER A 90 -1.46 -4.98 14.99
C SER A 90 -0.73 -6.31 14.78
N HIS A 91 -1.15 -7.38 15.45
CA HIS A 91 -0.59 -8.72 15.27
C HIS A 91 -0.85 -9.25 13.85
N HIS A 92 -2.05 -9.05 13.30
CA HIS A 92 -2.36 -9.37 11.91
C HIS A 92 -1.45 -8.61 10.93
N CYS A 93 -1.36 -7.29 11.08
CA CYS A 93 -0.55 -6.42 10.22
C CYS A 93 0.92 -6.82 10.24
N LEU A 94 1.50 -7.05 11.42
CA LEU A 94 2.90 -7.49 11.55
C LEU A 94 3.13 -8.84 10.88
N ASN A 95 2.22 -9.80 11.07
CA ASN A 95 2.34 -11.11 10.43
C ASN A 95 2.17 -11.02 8.91
N TYR A 96 1.25 -10.19 8.40
CA TYR A 96 1.07 -9.97 6.97
C TYR A 96 2.32 -9.37 6.33
N LEU A 97 2.84 -8.27 6.89
CA LEU A 97 4.08 -7.63 6.42
C LEU A 97 5.28 -8.58 6.46
N ARG A 98 5.39 -9.41 7.52
CA ARG A 98 6.41 -10.48 7.58
C ARG A 98 6.27 -11.45 6.41
N GLN A 99 5.06 -11.93 6.11
CA GLN A 99 4.83 -12.87 5.01
C GLN A 99 5.13 -12.24 3.65
N MET A 100 4.81 -10.96 3.46
CA MET A 100 5.12 -10.24 2.22
C MET A 100 6.62 -9.98 2.05
N ALA A 101 7.34 -9.66 3.14
CA ALA A 101 8.80 -9.59 3.12
C ALA A 101 9.44 -10.92 2.73
N LEU A 102 8.95 -12.05 3.26
CA LEU A 102 9.40 -13.39 2.89
C LEU A 102 9.02 -13.76 1.44
N CYS A 103 7.90 -13.27 0.94
CA CYS A 103 7.47 -13.45 -0.45
C CYS A 103 8.39 -12.69 -1.42
N SER A 104 8.84 -11.49 -1.04
CA SER A 104 9.78 -10.68 -1.82
C SER A 104 11.19 -11.27 -1.81
N ALA A 105 11.66 -11.73 -0.64
CA ALA A 105 12.98 -12.33 -0.43
C ALA A 105 14.12 -11.50 -1.06
N ASP A 106 14.13 -10.19 -0.82
CA ASP A 106 15.14 -9.29 -1.35
C ASP A 106 16.53 -9.62 -0.79
N VAL A 107 17.50 -9.81 -1.68
CA VAL A 107 18.90 -10.18 -1.36
C VAL A 107 19.87 -9.01 -1.50
N THR A 108 19.35 -7.81 -1.73
CA THR A 108 20.14 -6.57 -1.79
C THR A 108 20.80 -6.32 -0.43
N LEU A 109 22.11 -6.08 -0.43
CA LEU A 109 22.86 -5.78 0.79
C LEU A 109 22.77 -4.29 1.13
N GLU A 110 22.59 -3.99 2.41
CA GLU A 110 22.67 -2.61 2.92
C GLU A 110 24.10 -2.07 2.80
N PRO A 111 24.31 -0.87 2.26
CA PRO A 111 25.63 -0.28 2.12
C PRO A 111 26.18 0.27 3.45
N GLY A 112 27.51 0.27 3.58
CA GLY A 112 28.22 0.81 4.73
C GLY A 112 28.24 -0.12 5.94
N ASP A 113 28.81 0.37 7.06
CA ASP A 113 28.66 -0.30 8.35
C ASP A 113 27.29 0.07 8.93
N PHE A 114 26.30 -0.80 8.73
CA PHE A 114 24.95 -0.60 9.25
C PHE A 114 24.90 -0.52 10.79
N THR A 115 25.95 -0.97 11.49
CA THR A 115 26.03 -0.92 12.95
C THR A 115 26.51 0.45 13.47
N GLU A 116 27.17 1.23 12.62
CA GLU A 116 27.66 2.59 12.93
C GLU A 116 26.85 3.67 12.19
N ARG A 117 25.69 3.32 11.61
CA ARG A 117 24.92 4.21 10.74
C ARG A 117 24.39 5.42 11.51
N ASN A 118 24.76 6.62 11.04
CA ASN A 118 24.22 7.89 11.50
C ASN A 118 23.06 8.33 10.58
N PHE A 119 21.82 8.24 11.07
CA PHE A 119 20.61 8.64 10.35
C PHE A 119 20.54 10.14 10.00
N GLU A 120 21.32 11.00 10.66
CA GLU A 120 21.38 12.42 10.33
C GLU A 120 22.37 12.72 9.18
N GLY A 121 23.48 11.98 9.14
CA GLY A 121 24.62 12.21 8.22
C GLY A 121 24.66 11.30 6.98
N SER A 122 24.04 10.11 7.04
CA SER A 122 23.95 9.15 5.92
C SER A 122 22.49 8.79 5.69
N ARG A 123 21.83 9.61 4.88
CA ARG A 123 20.37 9.59 4.66
C ARG A 123 19.93 8.72 3.49
N THR A 124 20.86 8.02 2.83
CA THR A 124 20.58 7.18 1.66
C THR A 124 21.13 5.78 1.90
N GLY A 125 20.28 4.78 1.69
CA GLY A 125 20.60 3.37 1.80
C GLY A 125 20.82 2.72 0.44
N ALA A 126 20.53 1.41 0.36
CA ALA A 126 20.62 0.65 -0.88
C ALA A 126 19.63 1.16 -1.95
N VAL A 127 19.93 0.84 -3.20
CA VAL A 127 18.98 1.02 -4.32
C VAL A 127 18.41 -0.34 -4.67
N HIS A 128 17.08 -0.45 -4.66
CA HIS A 128 16.34 -1.67 -4.98
C HIS A 128 15.78 -1.61 -6.40
N VAL A 129 15.61 -2.78 -7.02
CA VAL A 129 14.91 -2.92 -8.31
C VAL A 129 13.50 -3.43 -8.03
N CYS A 130 12.53 -2.54 -8.06
CA CYS A 130 11.14 -2.82 -7.71
C CYS A 130 10.28 -3.01 -8.95
N ARG A 131 9.12 -3.67 -8.79
CA ARG A 131 8.04 -3.54 -9.78
C ARG A 131 7.56 -2.09 -9.80
N ASP A 132 7.20 -1.58 -10.97
CA ASP A 132 6.63 -0.25 -11.07
C ASP A 132 5.25 -0.19 -10.38
N TRP A 133 5.23 0.31 -9.15
CA TRP A 133 4.00 0.43 -8.36
C TRP A 133 3.10 1.55 -8.84
N SER A 134 3.62 2.52 -9.61
CA SER A 134 2.80 3.64 -10.11
C SER A 134 1.69 3.17 -11.04
N ALA A 135 1.92 2.06 -11.76
CA ALA A 135 0.91 1.37 -12.55
C ALA A 135 -0.31 0.93 -11.73
N LEU A 136 -0.13 0.56 -10.46
CA LEU A 136 -1.25 0.18 -9.60
C LEU A 136 -2.11 1.38 -9.23
N TYR A 137 -1.51 2.53 -8.94
CA TYR A 137 -2.28 3.75 -8.65
C TYR A 137 -3.13 4.17 -9.86
N ASP A 138 -2.56 4.16 -11.06
CA ASP A 138 -3.28 4.50 -12.29
C ASP A 138 -4.48 3.54 -12.52
N VAL A 139 -4.26 2.24 -12.38
CA VAL A 139 -5.33 1.23 -12.55
C VAL A 139 -6.41 1.37 -11.50
N MET A 140 -6.05 1.69 -10.26
CA MET A 140 -7.03 1.89 -9.20
C MET A 140 -7.89 3.13 -9.42
N GLU A 141 -7.32 4.21 -9.97
CA GLU A 141 -8.09 5.40 -10.35
C GLU A 141 -9.14 5.07 -11.42
N GLU A 142 -8.72 4.38 -12.48
CA GLU A 142 -9.64 3.94 -13.53
C GLU A 142 -10.69 2.97 -13.00
N ASN A 143 -10.30 2.02 -12.15
CA ASN A 143 -11.21 1.05 -11.56
C ASN A 143 -12.27 1.70 -10.68
N TRP A 144 -11.87 2.67 -9.86
CA TRP A 144 -12.77 3.43 -9.00
C TRP A 144 -13.75 4.28 -9.80
N ALA A 145 -13.28 4.95 -10.85
CA ALA A 145 -14.12 5.72 -11.76
C ALA A 145 -15.17 4.84 -12.46
N GLN A 146 -14.75 3.70 -13.01
CA GLN A 146 -15.65 2.73 -13.66
C GLN A 146 -16.70 2.19 -12.71
N TRP A 147 -16.30 1.86 -11.48
CA TRP A 147 -17.26 1.43 -10.45
C TRP A 147 -18.25 2.56 -10.11
N GLY A 148 -17.78 3.80 -10.03
CA GLY A 148 -18.62 4.98 -9.84
C GLY A 148 -19.71 5.12 -10.90
N ASP A 149 -19.41 4.82 -12.17
CA ASP A 149 -20.40 4.81 -13.25
C ASP A 149 -21.44 3.68 -13.09
N VAL A 150 -21.05 2.55 -12.49
CA VAL A 150 -21.96 1.41 -12.22
C VAL A 150 -22.94 1.73 -11.08
N VAL A 151 -22.46 2.33 -9.98
CA VAL A 151 -23.31 2.62 -8.81
C VAL A 151 -24.01 3.98 -8.87
N GLY A 152 -23.55 4.89 -9.73
CA GLY A 152 -24.08 6.24 -9.85
C GLY A 152 -23.98 7.05 -8.56
N ASP A 153 -25.08 7.70 -8.18
CA ASP A 153 -25.21 8.57 -6.99
C ASP A 153 -25.61 7.82 -5.71
N ASP A 154 -25.50 6.48 -5.66
CA ASP A 154 -25.75 5.73 -4.43
C ASP A 154 -24.68 6.05 -3.36
N THR A 155 -25.03 6.99 -2.48
CA THR A 155 -24.17 7.45 -1.38
C THR A 155 -23.91 6.38 -0.33
N ASN A 156 -24.81 5.41 -0.16
CA ASN A 156 -24.62 4.30 0.78
C ASN A 156 -23.59 3.31 0.23
N ALA A 157 -23.65 3.01 -1.07
CA ALA A 157 -22.65 2.17 -1.73
C ALA A 157 -21.24 2.80 -1.62
N ARG A 158 -21.14 4.11 -1.84
CA ARG A 158 -19.86 4.86 -1.72
C ARG A 158 -19.32 4.90 -0.28
N ALA A 159 -20.20 5.09 0.71
CA ALA A 159 -19.81 5.08 2.12
C ALA A 159 -19.34 3.70 2.59
N ALA A 160 -20.00 2.62 2.16
CA ALA A 160 -19.60 1.25 2.50
C ALA A 160 -18.24 0.85 1.91
N ALA A 161 -17.88 1.39 0.74
CA ALA A 161 -16.58 1.17 0.11
C ALA A 161 -15.43 1.99 0.73
N SER A 162 -15.73 2.89 1.67
CA SER A 162 -14.75 3.76 2.36
C SER A 162 -14.36 3.28 3.77
N LEU A 163 -14.90 2.13 4.20
CA LEU A 163 -14.65 1.52 5.52
C LEU A 163 -13.53 0.46 5.46
#